data_AF-A0A5C7LNF8-F1
#
_entry.id   AF-A0A5C7LNF8-F1
#
_cell.length_a   1.000
_cell.length_b   1.000
_cell.length_c   1.000
_cell.angle_alpha   90.00
_cell.angle_beta   90.00
_cell.angle_gamma   90.00
#
_symmetry.space_group_name_H-M   'P 1'
#
loop_
_entity.id
_entity.type
_entity.pdbx_description
1 polymer ?
#
loop_
_entity_poly.entity_id
_entity_poly.type
_entity_poly.pdbx_seq_one_letter_code
_entity_poly.pdbx_strand_id
1 'polypeptide(L)'
;MSTWLNRGVASALLGAVLLFASSASAQVPGGVGIKPPFVNGDCVKASGPGVISTTGAPCSGGSGTVTSVNASGGTTGLSFSGGPITTSGTLTLGGGLVVANGGTGASTLTTNGVLYGNGTSAIGATAAGVTGQVFIGNTGAAPSWANLTSLGVTSLSFGSTGLTPSSATQGAITVAGTLAQANGGTGNTSYTDGQLLIGNSSGNGL
;
A
#
# COMPACT_ATOMS: atom_id res chain seq x y z
N MET A 1 -52.03 87.94 1.64
CA MET A 1 -50.68 88.27 2.14
C MET A 1 -50.54 87.60 3.50
N SER A 2 -49.63 86.65 3.57
CA SER A 2 -49.49 85.60 4.59
C SER A 2 -48.97 86.14 5.93
N THR A 3 -49.50 85.68 7.06
CA THR A 3 -48.72 85.55 8.30
C THR A 3 -49.15 84.28 9.02
N TRP A 4 -48.25 83.29 9.02
CA TRP A 4 -48.35 82.05 9.78
C TRP A 4 -47.81 82.29 11.20
N LEU A 5 -48.58 81.89 12.20
CA LEU A 5 -48.24 81.96 13.63
C LEU A 5 -47.43 80.72 14.02
N ASN A 6 -46.15 80.89 14.37
CA ASN A 6 -45.30 79.81 14.88
C ASN A 6 -45.41 79.76 16.42
N ARG A 7 -46.06 78.73 16.98
CA ARG A 7 -46.00 78.42 18.41
C ARG A 7 -45.03 77.24 18.61
N GLY A 8 -43.86 77.53 19.17
CA GLY A 8 -42.98 76.51 19.71
C GLY A 8 -43.60 75.81 20.91
N VAL A 9 -43.36 74.51 21.03
CA VAL A 9 -43.45 73.78 22.30
C VAL A 9 -42.24 72.87 22.42
N ALA A 10 -41.44 73.18 23.44
CA ALA A 10 -40.41 72.30 23.95
C ALA A 10 -41.01 71.33 24.98
N SER A 11 -40.38 70.15 25.06
CA SER A 11 -40.21 69.35 26.27
C SER A 11 -41.41 68.59 26.85
N ALA A 12 -41.34 67.26 26.75
CA ALA A 12 -41.61 66.36 27.88
C ALA A 12 -41.00 64.98 27.58
N LEU A 13 -39.91 64.63 28.25
CA LEU A 13 -39.54 63.24 28.49
C LEU A 13 -40.65 62.62 29.36
N LEU A 14 -41.50 61.76 28.78
CA LEU A 14 -42.25 60.76 29.53
C LEU A 14 -41.67 59.40 29.19
N GLY A 15 -41.23 58.68 30.22
CA GLY A 15 -40.61 57.37 30.11
C GLY A 15 -41.46 56.41 29.28
N ALA A 16 -40.99 56.09 28.08
CA ALA A 16 -41.56 55.02 27.29
C ALA A 16 -41.07 53.69 27.87
N VAL A 17 -41.93 53.00 28.61
CA VAL A 17 -41.89 51.54 28.67
C VAL A 17 -42.06 51.09 27.22
N LEU A 18 -40.96 50.69 26.59
CA LEU A 18 -40.97 50.20 25.22
C LEU A 18 -41.57 48.79 25.24
N LEU A 19 -42.88 48.70 25.05
CA LEU A 19 -43.55 47.45 24.69
C LEU A 19 -42.96 46.98 23.34
N PHE A 20 -42.18 45.90 23.36
CA PHE A 20 -41.68 45.28 22.14
C PHE A 20 -42.86 44.61 21.42
N ALA A 21 -43.52 45.36 20.52
CA ALA A 21 -44.28 44.74 19.46
C ALA A 21 -43.30 43.96 18.56
N SER A 22 -43.70 42.74 18.20
CA SER A 22 -42.96 41.84 17.32
C SER A 22 -42.31 42.58 16.15
N SER A 23 -40.99 42.38 15.98
CA SER A 23 -40.10 42.88 14.93
C SER A 23 -39.34 44.20 15.15
N ALA A 24 -39.09 44.64 16.39
CA ALA A 24 -38.20 45.77 16.64
C ALA A 24 -36.74 45.46 16.23
N SER A 25 -36.22 46.18 15.22
CA SER A 25 -34.79 46.22 14.91
C SER A 25 -34.08 47.17 15.87
N ALA A 26 -33.12 46.67 16.65
CA ALA A 26 -32.20 47.52 17.41
C ALA A 26 -31.30 48.28 16.42
N GLN A 27 -31.54 49.58 16.25
CA GLN A 27 -30.69 50.44 15.44
C GLN A 27 -29.61 51.04 16.36
N VAL A 28 -28.34 50.73 16.07
CA VAL A 28 -27.19 51.37 16.75
C VAL A 28 -27.26 52.87 16.48
N PRO A 29 -27.19 53.74 17.50
CA PRO A 29 -27.18 55.19 17.29
C PRO A 29 -26.03 55.59 16.37
N GLY A 30 -26.36 56.05 15.16
CA GLY A 30 -25.39 56.41 14.11
C GLY A 30 -25.12 55.35 13.03
N GLY A 31 -25.71 54.16 13.11
CA GLY A 31 -25.58 53.08 12.12
C GLY A 31 -26.91 52.74 11.45
N VAL A 32 -26.87 52.30 10.18
CA VAL A 32 -28.06 51.91 9.39
C VAL A 32 -28.93 50.88 10.11
N GLY A 33 -30.25 51.08 10.09
CA GLY A 33 -31.23 50.14 10.64
C GLY A 33 -31.20 48.79 9.93
N ILE A 34 -30.97 47.73 10.69
CA ILE A 34 -31.00 46.33 10.26
C ILE A 34 -32.44 45.81 10.28
N LYS A 35 -33.13 45.72 9.12
CA LYS A 35 -34.56 45.33 9.06
C LYS A 35 -34.77 43.80 9.16
N PRO A 36 -35.53 43.28 10.14
CA PRO A 36 -35.95 41.86 10.23
C PRO A 36 -36.93 41.44 9.11
N PRO A 37 -37.18 40.12 8.91
CA PRO A 37 -36.80 39.00 9.78
C PRO A 37 -35.36 38.51 9.58
N PHE A 38 -34.63 38.37 10.68
CA PHE A 38 -33.39 37.57 10.73
C PHE A 38 -33.78 36.16 11.17
N VAL A 39 -33.40 35.14 10.39
CA VAL A 39 -33.53 33.73 10.76
C VAL A 39 -32.16 33.14 11.07
N ASN A 40 -32.13 32.05 11.84
CA ASN A 40 -30.88 31.36 12.18
C ASN A 40 -30.25 30.78 10.89
N GLY A 41 -29.06 31.27 10.50
CA GLY A 41 -28.39 30.90 9.25
C GLY A 41 -28.25 32.02 8.20
N ASP A 42 -28.79 33.22 8.46
CA ASP A 42 -28.62 34.38 7.57
C ASP A 42 -27.18 34.91 7.54
N CYS A 43 -26.72 35.29 6.36
CA CYS A 43 -25.38 35.83 6.16
C CYS A 43 -25.31 37.34 6.27
N VAL A 44 -24.40 37.83 7.11
CA VAL A 44 -24.12 39.26 7.30
C VAL A 44 -22.89 39.65 6.48
N LYS A 45 -23.04 40.53 5.48
CA LYS A 45 -21.91 41.08 4.71
C LYS A 45 -21.75 42.57 5.02
N ALA A 46 -20.50 43.02 5.18
CA ALA A 46 -20.19 44.45 5.22
C ALA A 46 -20.25 45.01 3.80
N SER A 47 -21.13 45.98 3.54
CA SER A 47 -21.27 46.62 2.22
C SER A 47 -20.63 48.02 2.19
N GLY A 48 -19.43 48.13 2.77
CA GLY A 48 -18.72 49.41 2.99
C GLY A 48 -18.78 49.89 4.44
N PRO A 49 -18.13 51.03 4.76
CA PRO A 49 -18.07 51.55 6.13
C PRO A 49 -19.47 51.90 6.65
N GLY A 50 -19.87 51.27 7.75
CA GLY A 50 -21.10 51.57 8.47
C GLY A 50 -22.39 50.99 7.89
N VAL A 51 -22.33 50.16 6.83
CA VAL A 51 -23.51 49.51 6.24
C VAL A 51 -23.41 48.00 6.37
N ILE A 52 -24.33 47.41 7.13
CA ILE A 52 -24.52 45.96 7.25
C ILE A 52 -25.67 45.58 6.32
N SER A 53 -25.38 44.84 5.26
CA SER A 53 -26.41 44.32 4.34
C SER A 53 -26.61 42.83 4.61
N THR A 54 -27.84 42.46 4.95
CA THR A 54 -28.28 41.07 5.07
C THR A 54 -29.15 40.78 3.86
N THR A 55 -28.58 40.18 2.83
CA THR A 55 -29.39 39.51 1.82
C THR A 55 -30.09 38.37 2.56
N GLY A 56 -31.42 38.32 2.59
CA GLY A 56 -32.20 37.22 3.20
C GLY A 56 -32.04 35.87 2.48
N ALA A 57 -30.86 35.62 1.93
CA ALA A 57 -30.43 34.39 1.32
C ALA A 57 -29.55 33.63 2.35
N PRO A 58 -29.66 32.30 2.41
CA PRO A 58 -28.80 31.49 3.26
C PRO A 58 -27.34 31.78 2.95
N CYS A 59 -26.47 31.65 3.94
CA CYS A 59 -25.03 31.66 3.73
C CYS A 59 -24.60 30.60 2.71
N SER A 60 -24.62 30.92 1.42
CA SER A 60 -23.91 30.13 0.42
C SER A 60 -22.43 30.17 0.79
N GLY A 61 -21.83 28.99 0.93
CA GLY A 61 -20.42 28.82 1.30
C GLY A 61 -19.50 29.78 0.53
N GLY A 62 -18.42 30.21 1.20
CA GLY A 62 -17.63 31.39 0.88
C GLY A 62 -17.37 31.68 -0.61
N SER A 63 -17.23 32.97 -0.93
CA SER A 63 -16.81 33.54 -2.22
C SER A 63 -15.37 33.17 -2.62
N GLY A 64 -14.96 31.92 -2.43
CA GLY A 64 -13.75 31.39 -3.02
C GLY A 64 -13.91 31.29 -4.54
N THR A 65 -12.81 31.42 -5.28
CA THR A 65 -12.79 31.33 -6.75
C THR A 65 -12.93 29.90 -7.28
N VAL A 66 -12.96 28.89 -6.41
CA VAL A 66 -13.10 27.47 -6.79
C VAL A 66 -14.57 27.17 -7.05
N THR A 67 -14.96 27.10 -8.32
CA THR A 67 -16.34 26.78 -8.75
C THR A 67 -16.55 25.30 -9.01
N SER A 68 -15.48 24.53 -9.13
CA SER A 68 -15.53 23.08 -9.25
C SER A 68 -14.21 22.44 -8.83
N VAL A 69 -14.27 21.18 -8.43
CA VAL A 69 -13.10 20.34 -8.16
C VAL A 69 -13.18 19.09 -9.03
N ASN A 70 -12.10 18.78 -9.75
CA ASN A 70 -11.94 17.53 -10.46
C ASN A 70 -10.52 16.98 -10.25
N ALA A 71 -10.34 15.68 -10.46
CA ALA A 71 -9.04 15.02 -10.39
C ALA A 71 -8.80 14.20 -11.66
N SER A 72 -7.54 14.09 -12.07
CA SER A 72 -7.10 13.24 -13.17
C SER A 72 -6.00 12.33 -12.68
N GLY A 73 -6.07 11.06 -13.04
CA GLY A 73 -5.00 10.11 -12.77
C GLY A 73 -3.82 10.22 -13.73
N GLY A 74 -3.95 10.98 -14.83
CA GLY A 74 -2.88 11.11 -15.83
C GLY A 74 -2.36 9.75 -16.30
N THR A 75 -1.05 9.55 -16.22
CA THR A 75 -0.36 8.29 -16.61
C THR A 75 -0.21 7.29 -15.46
N THR A 76 -0.71 7.60 -14.26
CA THR A 76 -0.47 6.78 -13.06
C THR A 76 -1.25 5.45 -13.06
N GLY A 77 -2.27 5.32 -13.90
CA GLY A 77 -3.22 4.19 -13.89
C GLY A 77 -4.30 4.29 -12.80
N LEU A 78 -4.23 5.32 -11.96
CA LEU A 78 -5.32 5.68 -11.08
C LEU A 78 -6.47 6.30 -11.88
N SER A 79 -7.70 6.08 -11.42
CA SER A 79 -8.91 6.65 -12.01
C SER A 79 -9.72 7.37 -10.94
N PHE A 80 -10.39 8.45 -11.33
CA PHE A 80 -11.25 9.22 -10.46
C PHE A 80 -12.64 9.29 -11.06
N SER A 81 -13.67 9.09 -10.25
CA SER A 81 -15.08 9.28 -10.63
C SER A 81 -15.80 10.16 -9.61
N GLY A 82 -16.98 10.68 -9.98
CA GLY A 82 -17.76 11.59 -9.14
C GLY A 82 -17.41 13.08 -9.29
N GLY A 83 -16.44 13.41 -10.15
CA GLY A 83 -16.12 14.79 -10.53
C GLY A 83 -16.73 15.20 -11.89
N PRO A 84 -16.77 16.51 -12.20
CA PRO A 84 -16.42 17.63 -11.33
C PRO A 84 -17.48 17.89 -10.24
N ILE A 85 -17.04 18.13 -9.01
CA ILE A 85 -17.91 18.46 -7.87
C ILE A 85 -18.13 19.98 -7.85
N THR A 86 -19.39 20.42 -7.86
CA THR A 86 -19.78 21.85 -7.90
C THR A 86 -20.56 22.32 -6.66
N THR A 87 -20.91 21.42 -5.73
CA THR A 87 -21.58 21.77 -4.47
C THR A 87 -21.11 20.86 -3.35
N SER A 88 -21.65 19.66 -3.23
CA SER A 88 -21.24 18.63 -2.29
C SER A 88 -21.19 17.29 -3.02
N GLY A 89 -20.12 16.55 -2.85
CA GLY A 89 -19.91 15.27 -3.50
C GLY A 89 -18.59 14.67 -3.08
N THR A 90 -18.29 13.47 -3.57
CA THR A 90 -17.04 12.77 -3.30
C THR A 90 -16.36 12.40 -4.61
N LEU A 91 -15.04 12.52 -4.66
CA LEU A 91 -14.23 11.86 -5.68
C LEU A 91 -13.92 10.45 -5.19
N THR A 92 -14.27 9.45 -5.99
CA THR A 92 -13.89 8.07 -5.72
C THR A 92 -12.62 7.75 -6.50
N LEU A 93 -11.57 7.35 -5.79
CA LEU A 93 -10.33 6.87 -6.37
C LEU A 93 -10.42 5.35 -6.60
N GLY A 94 -10.08 4.92 -7.80
CA GLY A 94 -9.93 3.51 -8.16
C GLY A 94 -8.70 3.25 -9.02
N GLY A 95 -8.53 2.01 -9.46
CA GLY A 95 -7.37 1.57 -10.23
C GLY A 95 -6.15 1.29 -9.36
N GLY A 96 -5.12 0.71 -9.98
CA GLY A 96 -3.83 0.43 -9.38
C GLY A 96 -2.75 1.32 -9.97
N LEU A 97 -1.76 1.70 -9.16
CA LEU A 97 -0.59 2.42 -9.64
C LEU A 97 0.18 1.51 -10.62
N VAL A 98 0.50 2.03 -11.81
CA VAL A 98 1.29 1.29 -12.80
C VAL A 98 2.77 1.25 -12.43
N VAL A 99 3.50 0.27 -12.96
CA VAL A 99 4.94 0.06 -12.71
C VAL A 99 5.77 1.29 -13.05
N ALA A 100 5.48 1.95 -14.17
CA ALA A 100 6.18 3.15 -14.61
C ALA A 100 6.11 4.32 -13.60
N ASN A 101 5.14 4.29 -12.68
CA ASN A 101 4.96 5.30 -11.64
C ASN A 101 5.20 4.73 -10.23
N GLY A 102 5.92 3.61 -10.11
CA GLY A 102 6.31 3.02 -8.82
C GLY A 102 5.33 1.99 -8.26
N GLY A 103 4.30 1.60 -9.01
CA GLY A 103 3.39 0.53 -8.62
C GLY A 103 3.93 -0.87 -8.90
N THR A 104 3.21 -1.89 -8.44
CA THR A 104 3.57 -3.30 -8.68
C THR A 104 3.06 -3.81 -10.03
N GLY A 105 2.11 -3.11 -10.65
CA GLY A 105 1.41 -3.59 -11.85
C GLY A 105 0.53 -4.83 -11.63
N ALA A 106 0.35 -5.27 -10.39
CA ALA A 106 -0.43 -6.45 -10.03
C ALA A 106 -1.53 -6.07 -9.01
N SER A 107 -2.77 -6.49 -9.25
CA SER A 107 -3.89 -6.27 -8.31
C SER A 107 -4.01 -7.39 -7.26
N THR A 108 -3.39 -8.54 -7.53
CA THR A 108 -3.38 -9.71 -6.65
C THR A 108 -1.99 -10.35 -6.69
N LEU A 109 -1.62 -11.03 -5.61
CA LEU A 109 -0.36 -11.75 -5.51
C LEU A 109 -0.63 -13.25 -5.38
N THR A 110 0.26 -14.08 -5.94
CA THR A 110 0.17 -15.53 -5.80
C THR A 110 0.27 -15.90 -4.33
N THR A 111 -0.72 -16.62 -3.81
CA THR A 111 -0.73 -17.08 -2.41
C THR A 111 0.47 -17.98 -2.16
N ASN A 112 1.24 -17.68 -1.11
CA ASN A 112 2.48 -18.36 -0.73
C ASN A 112 3.58 -18.36 -1.82
N GLY A 113 3.43 -17.56 -2.87
CA GLY A 113 4.44 -17.35 -3.91
C GLY A 113 5.50 -16.33 -3.46
N VAL A 114 6.69 -16.41 -4.05
CA VAL A 114 7.75 -15.42 -3.83
C VAL A 114 7.73 -14.40 -4.96
N LEU A 115 7.70 -13.11 -4.59
CA LEU A 115 7.73 -12.02 -5.56
C LEU A 115 9.14 -11.79 -6.09
N TYR A 116 9.26 -11.51 -7.38
CA TYR A 116 10.51 -11.19 -8.03
C TYR A 116 10.36 -10.04 -9.04
N GLY A 117 11.41 -9.24 -9.19
CA GLY A 117 11.45 -8.13 -10.15
C GLY A 117 11.38 -8.62 -11.59
N ASN A 118 10.61 -7.93 -12.42
CA ASN A 118 10.41 -8.29 -13.83
C ASN A 118 10.73 -7.11 -14.77
N GLY A 119 11.82 -6.40 -14.48
CA GLY A 119 12.22 -5.20 -15.20
C GLY A 119 11.17 -4.09 -15.12
N THR A 120 10.71 -3.60 -16.27
CA THR A 120 9.66 -2.58 -16.40
C THR A 120 8.24 -3.15 -16.42
N SER A 121 8.10 -4.48 -16.37
CA SER A 121 6.80 -5.16 -16.33
C SER A 121 6.28 -5.29 -14.89
N ALA A 122 5.03 -5.74 -14.74
CA ALA A 122 4.46 -6.05 -13.43
C ALA A 122 5.33 -7.04 -12.65
N ILE A 123 5.34 -6.92 -11.32
CA ILE A 123 6.05 -7.82 -10.41
C ILE A 123 5.67 -9.28 -10.76
N GLY A 124 6.69 -10.13 -10.92
CA GLY A 124 6.48 -11.56 -11.10
C GLY A 124 6.25 -12.22 -9.74
N ALA A 125 5.58 -13.36 -9.73
CA ALA A 125 5.43 -14.20 -8.55
C ALA A 125 5.63 -15.67 -8.94
N THR A 126 6.42 -16.40 -8.16
CA THR A 126 6.53 -17.85 -8.32
C THR A 126 5.26 -18.54 -7.82
N ALA A 127 5.04 -19.80 -8.22
CA ALA A 127 4.11 -20.66 -7.51
C ALA A 127 4.58 -20.90 -6.07
N ALA A 128 3.66 -21.29 -5.19
CA ALA A 128 4.03 -21.74 -3.84
C ALA A 128 4.98 -22.94 -3.92
N GLY A 129 6.09 -22.87 -3.18
CA GLY A 129 6.97 -24.03 -3.02
C GLY A 129 6.26 -25.13 -2.24
N VAL A 130 6.63 -26.38 -2.46
CA VAL A 130 6.18 -27.51 -1.63
C VAL A 130 7.23 -27.89 -0.59
N THR A 131 6.81 -28.60 0.46
CA THR A 131 7.72 -29.07 1.53
C THR A 131 8.91 -29.84 0.97
N GLY A 132 10.12 -29.47 1.41
CA GLY A 132 11.37 -30.10 0.97
C GLY A 132 12.00 -29.49 -0.28
N GLN A 133 11.37 -28.47 -0.88
CA GLN A 133 11.99 -27.69 -1.95
C GLN A 133 12.87 -26.56 -1.43
N VAL A 134 13.85 -26.20 -2.25
CA VAL A 134 14.69 -25.02 -2.10
C VAL A 134 14.44 -24.04 -3.23
N PHE A 135 14.60 -22.76 -2.90
CA PHE A 135 14.47 -21.67 -3.86
C PHE A 135 15.80 -21.41 -4.55
N ILE A 136 15.79 -21.36 -5.87
CA ILE A 136 16.98 -21.21 -6.70
C ILE A 136 16.88 -19.91 -7.49
N GLY A 137 17.96 -19.12 -7.44
CA GLY A 137 18.17 -18.01 -8.36
C GLY A 137 18.65 -18.52 -9.72
N ASN A 138 17.99 -18.10 -10.79
CA ASN A 138 18.38 -18.43 -12.15
C ASN A 138 18.97 -17.19 -12.84
N THR A 139 20.21 -17.27 -13.32
CA THR A 139 20.85 -16.15 -14.02
C THR A 139 20.10 -15.82 -15.30
N GLY A 140 19.58 -14.59 -15.40
CA GLY A 140 18.84 -14.13 -16.58
C GLY A 140 17.40 -14.66 -16.71
N ALA A 141 16.89 -15.38 -15.70
CA ALA A 141 15.53 -15.91 -15.70
C ALA A 141 14.86 -15.73 -14.33
N ALA A 142 13.54 -15.98 -14.28
CA ALA A 142 12.82 -15.99 -13.01
C ALA A 142 13.38 -17.08 -12.08
N PRO A 143 13.43 -16.83 -10.76
CA PRO A 143 13.81 -17.87 -9.80
C PRO A 143 12.78 -19.00 -9.78
N SER A 144 13.21 -20.20 -9.37
CA SER A 144 12.37 -21.40 -9.38
C SER A 144 12.58 -22.24 -8.12
N TRP A 145 11.61 -23.10 -7.83
CA TRP A 145 11.75 -24.11 -6.79
C TRP A 145 12.33 -25.39 -7.38
N ALA A 146 13.23 -26.05 -6.65
CA ALA A 146 13.63 -27.42 -6.96
C ALA A 146 13.77 -28.26 -5.69
N ASN A 147 13.79 -29.57 -5.85
CA ASN A 147 14.07 -30.48 -4.75
C ASN A 147 15.57 -30.51 -4.46
N LEU A 148 15.95 -30.64 -3.19
CA LEU A 148 17.36 -30.81 -2.81
C LEU A 148 18.03 -32.00 -3.51
N THR A 149 17.26 -33.03 -3.84
CA THR A 149 17.72 -34.21 -4.60
C THR A 149 18.19 -33.90 -6.01
N SER A 150 17.76 -32.77 -6.62
CA SER A 150 18.17 -32.37 -7.96
C SER A 150 19.35 -31.40 -7.97
N LEU A 151 19.82 -30.96 -6.80
CA LEU A 151 20.89 -29.96 -6.64
C LEU A 151 22.03 -30.47 -5.76
N GLY A 152 22.08 -31.75 -5.46
CA GLY A 152 23.03 -32.27 -4.49
C GLY A 152 22.73 -33.72 -4.19
N VAL A 153 23.74 -34.39 -3.67
CA VAL A 153 23.57 -35.76 -3.21
C VAL A 153 22.96 -35.67 -1.81
N THR A 154 21.76 -36.21 -1.67
CA THR A 154 20.98 -36.15 -0.42
C THR A 154 21.17 -37.38 0.45
N SER A 155 21.73 -38.46 -0.11
CA SER A 155 22.15 -39.66 0.61
C SER A 155 23.22 -40.40 -0.18
N LEU A 156 24.19 -40.96 0.51
CA LEU A 156 25.24 -41.80 -0.06
C LEU A 156 25.82 -42.68 1.03
N SER A 157 25.75 -44.00 0.86
CA SER A 157 26.23 -44.97 1.83
C SER A 157 26.83 -46.17 1.13
N PHE A 158 28.02 -46.57 1.56
CA PHE A 158 28.68 -47.79 1.16
C PHE A 158 28.58 -48.91 2.20
N GLY A 159 27.75 -48.73 3.24
CA GLY A 159 27.55 -49.72 4.29
C GLY A 159 28.88 -50.19 4.91
N SER A 160 29.08 -51.51 4.99
CA SER A 160 30.28 -52.15 5.57
C SER A 160 31.41 -52.45 4.57
N THR A 161 31.32 -51.93 3.34
CA THR A 161 32.21 -52.35 2.23
C THR A 161 33.64 -51.85 2.33
N GLY A 162 33.99 -51.00 3.29
CA GLY A 162 35.33 -50.39 3.39
C GLY A 162 35.61 -49.31 2.33
N LEU A 163 34.63 -49.02 1.46
CA LEU A 163 34.68 -47.91 0.53
C LEU A 163 34.14 -46.64 1.20
N THR A 164 34.86 -45.54 1.04
CA THR A 164 34.46 -44.22 1.53
C THR A 164 34.15 -43.33 0.32
N PRO A 165 32.93 -42.80 0.19
CA PRO A 165 32.64 -41.83 -0.84
C PRO A 165 33.26 -40.48 -0.49
N SER A 166 33.80 -39.76 -1.46
CA SER A 166 34.01 -38.32 -1.32
C SER A 166 32.65 -37.68 -1.17
N SER A 167 32.53 -36.74 -0.25
CA SER A 167 31.26 -36.12 0.12
C SER A 167 30.35 -35.82 -1.08
N ALA A 168 29.08 -36.12 -0.85
CA ALA A 168 27.85 -35.91 -1.59
C ALA A 168 27.63 -34.48 -2.16
N THR A 169 28.62 -33.93 -2.85
CA THR A 169 28.55 -32.60 -3.45
C THR A 169 28.04 -32.70 -4.88
N GLN A 170 27.44 -31.62 -5.40
CA GLN A 170 27.23 -31.48 -6.84
C GLN A 170 28.55 -31.68 -7.57
N GLY A 171 28.56 -32.55 -8.56
CA GLY A 171 29.77 -32.95 -9.27
C GLY A 171 30.16 -34.41 -9.02
N ALA A 172 31.40 -34.77 -9.36
CA ALA A 172 31.85 -36.15 -9.31
C ALA A 172 32.06 -36.63 -7.86
N ILE A 173 31.45 -37.76 -7.52
CA ILE A 173 31.72 -38.51 -6.30
C ILE A 173 32.92 -39.41 -6.61
N THR A 174 34.09 -39.09 -6.04
CA THR A 174 35.26 -39.97 -6.07
C THR A 174 35.17 -40.94 -4.90
N VAL A 175 35.39 -42.24 -5.11
CA VAL A 175 35.35 -43.24 -4.05
C VAL A 175 36.77 -43.71 -3.74
N ALA A 176 37.11 -43.80 -2.46
CA ALA A 176 38.41 -44.28 -2.01
C ALA A 176 38.25 -45.50 -1.09
N GLY A 177 39.35 -46.19 -0.82
CA GLY A 177 39.41 -47.30 0.12
C GLY A 177 39.65 -48.65 -0.56
N THR A 178 39.51 -49.71 0.21
CA THR A 178 39.67 -51.09 -0.23
C THR A 178 38.42 -51.86 0.14
N LEU A 179 37.96 -52.67 -0.80
CA LEU A 179 36.77 -53.48 -0.58
C LEU A 179 37.04 -54.46 0.57
N ALA A 180 36.14 -54.45 1.56
CA ALA A 180 36.20 -55.34 2.69
C ALA A 180 36.00 -56.80 2.26
N GLN A 181 36.60 -57.72 2.99
CA GLN A 181 36.56 -59.16 2.70
C GLN A 181 35.14 -59.73 2.84
N ALA A 182 34.38 -59.22 3.81
CA ALA A 182 32.96 -59.52 3.95
C ALA A 182 32.11 -59.11 2.73
N ASN A 183 32.65 -58.26 1.87
CA ASN A 183 32.03 -57.77 0.65
C ASN A 183 32.78 -58.25 -0.60
N GLY A 184 33.56 -59.34 -0.49
CA GLY A 184 34.25 -59.98 -1.62
C GLY A 184 35.54 -59.30 -2.05
N GLY A 185 35.99 -58.29 -1.30
CA GLY A 185 37.30 -57.72 -1.49
C GLY A 185 38.39 -58.58 -0.85
N THR A 186 39.61 -58.13 -1.04
CA THR A 186 40.79 -58.75 -0.45
C THR A 186 41.13 -58.12 0.90
N GLY A 187 40.52 -56.96 1.22
CA GLY A 187 40.84 -56.16 2.40
C GLY A 187 42.28 -55.66 2.47
N ASN A 188 43.09 -55.89 1.43
CA ASN A 188 44.52 -55.67 1.46
C ASN A 188 44.95 -54.62 0.41
N THR A 189 45.76 -53.65 0.84
CA THR A 189 46.18 -52.47 0.07
C THR A 189 47.59 -52.61 -0.54
N SER A 190 48.28 -53.73 -0.33
CA SER A 190 49.67 -53.92 -0.76
C SER A 190 49.98 -55.37 -1.11
N TYR A 191 50.64 -55.58 -2.25
CA TYR A 191 51.05 -56.90 -2.74
C TYR A 191 52.47 -56.86 -3.30
N THR A 192 53.14 -58.01 -3.29
CA THR A 192 54.38 -58.23 -4.04
C THR A 192 54.09 -58.98 -5.34
N ASP A 193 54.85 -58.69 -6.40
CA ASP A 193 54.75 -59.40 -7.66
C ASP A 193 54.88 -60.93 -7.44
N GLY A 194 53.96 -61.68 -8.01
CA GLY A 194 53.87 -63.14 -7.84
C GLY A 194 53.15 -63.62 -6.58
N GLN A 195 52.64 -62.71 -5.72
CA GLN A 195 51.82 -63.09 -4.57
C GLN A 195 50.47 -63.64 -5.02
N LEU A 196 50.12 -64.84 -4.54
CA LEU A 196 48.79 -65.41 -4.66
C LEU A 196 47.98 -65.10 -3.41
N LEU A 197 46.81 -64.50 -3.60
CA LEU A 197 45.81 -64.33 -2.55
C LEU A 197 44.91 -65.55 -2.54
N ILE A 198 44.83 -66.25 -1.41
CA ILE A 198 44.01 -67.46 -1.27
C ILE A 198 43.00 -67.19 -0.16
N GLY A 199 41.72 -67.07 -0.51
CA GLY A 199 40.67 -66.86 0.48
C GLY A 199 40.44 -68.10 1.35
N ASN A 200 40.24 -67.92 2.66
CA ASN A 200 39.76 -68.99 3.53
C ASN A 200 38.27 -68.83 3.87
N SER A 201 37.59 -69.96 4.12
CA SER A 201 36.15 -70.00 4.45
C SER A 201 35.85 -69.73 5.93
N SER A 202 36.87 -69.51 6.76
CA SER A 202 36.80 -69.57 8.22
C SER A 202 37.21 -68.24 8.87
N GLY A 203 36.65 -67.14 8.37
CA GLY A 203 36.82 -65.82 9.01
C GLY A 203 36.96 -64.61 8.08
N ASN A 204 36.67 -64.75 6.78
CA ASN A 204 36.84 -63.67 5.80
C ASN A 204 38.24 -63.03 5.88
N GLY A 205 39.25 -63.90 5.99
CA GLY A 205 40.67 -63.55 5.98
C GLY A 205 41.37 -64.12 4.74
N LEU A 206 42.28 -63.36 4.13
CA LEU A 206 43.38 -63.85 3.31
C LEU A 206 44.40 -64.59 4.18
#